data_AF-A0A1F7LLC8-F1
#
_entry.id   AF-A0A1F7LLC8-F1
#
_cell.length_a   1.000
_cell.length_b   1.000
_cell.length_c   1.000
_cell.angle_alpha   90.00
_cell.angle_beta   90.00
_cell.angle_gamma   90.00
#
_symmetry.space_group_name_H-M   'P 1'
#
loop_
_entity.id
_entity.type
_entity.pdbx_description
1 polymer ?
#
loop_
_entity_poly.entity_id
_entity_poly.type
_entity_poly.pdbx_seq_one_letter_code
_entity_poly.pdbx_strand_id
1 'polypeptide(L)'
;MWLAAVLIGAGAWVLAGAPSRAAAADAESGAAVFAAKQCVRCHVPRSEQGPGPVLEEIRRPQGAMELAGRLWNHVPAMAGMLAQRGFQWPSISASEMADLMAYLQGDALRDARPDLYKGQVTLLRKNCLKCHSLRREGGRVEPDLAERRGDYESASAWAAAMWTHTPRMAAMASSVGVAYPRFTGDEMGNLVGFLREAAAAPLRGTGGAPKR
;
A
#
# COMPACT_ATOMS: atom_id res chain seq x y z
N MET A 1 -26.42 51.56 51.89
CA MET A 1 -26.06 51.31 50.48
C MET A 1 -25.37 49.96 50.41
N TRP A 2 -26.01 48.96 49.80
CA TRP A 2 -25.54 47.57 49.79
C TRP A 2 -24.49 47.36 48.69
N LEU A 3 -23.35 46.77 49.07
CA LEU A 3 -22.24 46.40 48.18
C LEU A 3 -22.63 45.15 47.36
N ALA A 4 -22.57 45.26 46.03
CA ALA A 4 -22.75 44.14 45.11
C ALA A 4 -21.46 43.31 45.05
N ALA A 5 -21.54 42.04 45.44
CA ALA A 5 -20.46 41.07 45.32
C ALA A 5 -20.46 40.49 43.89
N VAL A 6 -19.31 40.63 43.22
CA VAL A 6 -19.01 40.07 41.90
C VAL A 6 -18.70 38.57 42.06
N LEU A 7 -19.44 37.70 41.39
CA LEU A 7 -19.09 36.29 41.22
C LEU A 7 -18.58 36.07 39.79
N ILE A 8 -17.26 35.94 39.66
CA ILE A 8 -16.61 35.51 38.42
C ILE A 8 -16.71 33.98 38.37
N GLY A 9 -17.53 33.46 37.46
CA GLY A 9 -17.60 32.03 37.18
C GLY A 9 -16.32 31.55 36.48
N ALA A 10 -15.58 30.66 37.12
CA ALA A 10 -14.46 29.95 36.50
C ALA A 10 -15.01 28.90 35.52
N GLY A 11 -15.07 29.25 34.24
CA GLY A 11 -15.34 28.29 33.17
C GLY A 11 -14.18 27.30 33.05
N ALA A 12 -14.45 26.02 33.31
CA ALA A 12 -13.50 24.94 33.08
C ALA A 12 -13.24 24.81 31.58
N TRP A 13 -12.02 25.16 31.15
CA TRP A 13 -11.55 24.91 29.80
C TRP A 13 -11.32 23.41 29.65
N VAL A 14 -12.23 22.73 28.95
CA VAL A 14 -11.98 21.38 28.44
C VAL A 14 -10.89 21.52 27.38
N LEU A 15 -9.67 21.12 27.72
CA LEU A 15 -8.60 20.96 26.74
C LEU A 15 -9.04 19.86 25.77
N ALA A 16 -9.49 20.27 24.59
CA ALA A 16 -9.66 19.38 23.46
C ALA A 16 -8.29 18.72 23.19
N GLY A 17 -8.21 17.39 23.40
CA GLY A 17 -7.02 16.61 23.11
C GLY A 17 -6.61 16.84 21.65
N ALA A 18 -5.35 17.23 21.43
CA ALA A 18 -4.81 17.39 20.10
C ALA A 18 -4.99 16.07 19.32
N PRO A 19 -5.36 16.11 18.03
CA PRO A 19 -5.46 14.91 17.22
C PRO A 19 -4.11 14.19 17.25
N SER A 20 -4.10 12.92 17.66
CA SER A 20 -2.92 12.08 17.63
C SER A 20 -2.39 12.07 16.19
N ARG A 21 -1.24 12.72 15.97
CA ARG A 21 -0.45 12.52 14.76
C ARG A 21 -0.24 11.01 14.64
N ALA A 22 -0.58 10.41 13.50
CA ALA A 22 -0.17 9.05 13.22
C ALA A 22 1.33 8.94 13.55
N ALA A 23 1.71 8.00 14.42
CA ALA A 23 3.10 7.83 14.82
C ALA A 23 3.96 7.71 13.56
N ALA A 24 5.09 8.41 13.55
CA ALA A 24 6.05 8.27 12.46
C ALA A 24 6.51 6.80 12.40
N ALA A 25 6.73 6.29 11.20
CA ALA A 25 7.22 4.93 11.02
C ALA A 25 8.55 4.74 11.76
N ASP A 26 8.69 3.62 12.46
CA ASP A 26 9.83 3.33 13.33
C ASP A 26 10.58 2.06 12.90
N ALA A 27 11.88 2.18 12.68
CA ALA A 27 12.69 1.08 12.15
C ALA A 27 12.94 -0.03 13.19
N GLU A 28 12.94 0.29 14.48
CA GLU A 28 13.07 -0.72 15.55
C GLU A 28 11.78 -1.56 15.65
N SER A 29 10.63 -0.90 15.67
CA SER A 29 9.31 -1.53 15.55
C SER A 29 9.21 -2.36 14.27
N GLY A 30 9.77 -1.87 13.16
CA GLY A 30 9.83 -2.59 11.90
C GLY A 30 10.68 -3.87 11.96
N ALA A 31 11.78 -3.86 12.70
CA ALA A 31 12.58 -5.05 12.96
C ALA A 31 11.78 -6.07 13.78
N ALA A 32 11.00 -5.60 14.77
CA ALA A 32 10.11 -6.45 15.56
C ALA A 32 8.99 -7.07 14.70
N VAL A 33 8.38 -6.29 13.80
CA VAL A 33 7.42 -6.81 12.80
C VAL A 33 8.08 -7.86 11.92
N PHE A 34 9.28 -7.60 11.40
CA PHE A 34 10.02 -8.53 10.54
C PHE A 34 10.29 -9.88 11.24
N ALA A 35 10.63 -9.87 12.52
CA ALA A 35 10.77 -11.07 13.34
C ALA A 35 9.41 -11.75 13.63
N ALA A 36 8.43 -10.99 14.10
CA ALA A 36 7.12 -11.51 14.50
C ALA A 36 6.37 -12.18 13.33
N LYS A 37 6.41 -11.55 12.14
CA LYS A 37 5.81 -12.08 10.89
C LYS A 37 6.69 -13.15 10.22
N GLN A 38 7.74 -13.62 10.90
CA GLN A 38 8.62 -14.72 10.50
C GLN A 38 9.46 -14.46 9.22
N CYS A 39 9.62 -13.20 8.80
CA CYS A 39 10.44 -12.84 7.64
C CYS A 39 11.91 -13.27 7.82
N VAL A 40 12.40 -13.21 9.07
CA VAL A 40 13.76 -13.64 9.47
C VAL A 40 14.07 -15.10 9.13
N ARG A 41 13.07 -15.96 8.93
CA ARG A 41 13.30 -17.38 8.60
C ARG A 41 13.83 -17.59 7.18
N CYS A 42 13.56 -16.64 6.29
CA CYS A 42 13.96 -16.72 4.90
C CYS A 42 15.02 -15.68 4.54
N HIS A 43 14.87 -14.48 5.09
CA HIS A 43 15.71 -13.33 4.82
C HIS A 43 16.69 -13.12 5.97
N VAL A 44 17.75 -13.94 5.97
CA VAL A 44 18.80 -13.96 7.00
C VAL A 44 20.00 -13.10 6.59
N PRO A 45 20.88 -12.70 7.53
CA PRO A 45 22.14 -12.04 7.20
C PRO A 45 23.00 -12.87 6.26
N ARG A 46 23.89 -12.23 5.50
CA ARG A 46 24.78 -12.91 4.53
C ARG A 46 25.67 -13.99 5.15
N SER A 47 25.92 -13.94 6.46
CA SER A 47 26.65 -14.96 7.21
C SER A 47 25.88 -16.26 7.42
N GLU A 48 24.58 -16.28 7.16
CA GLU A 48 23.68 -17.40 7.38
C GLU A 48 23.09 -17.90 6.05
N GLN A 49 22.67 -19.17 6.02
CA GLN A 49 22.03 -19.78 4.85
C GLN A 49 20.51 -19.72 5.00
N GLY A 50 19.87 -18.94 4.12
CA GLY A 50 18.42 -18.80 4.07
C GLY A 50 17.87 -19.05 2.66
N PRO A 51 16.58 -19.43 2.56
CA PRO A 51 15.91 -19.68 1.29
C PRO A 51 15.51 -18.42 0.51
N GLY A 52 15.57 -17.23 1.11
CA GLY A 52 15.25 -15.96 0.46
C GLY A 52 16.50 -15.14 0.14
N PRO A 53 16.35 -14.02 -0.59
CA PRO A 53 17.39 -13.00 -0.69
C PRO A 53 17.90 -12.61 0.71
N VAL A 54 19.20 -12.42 0.84
CA VAL A 54 19.82 -12.05 2.12
C VAL A 54 19.30 -10.69 2.60
N LEU A 55 19.28 -10.50 3.91
CA LEU A 55 18.70 -9.33 4.54
C LEU A 55 19.28 -8.03 3.99
N GLU A 56 20.59 -7.97 3.77
CA GLU A 56 21.29 -6.78 3.27
C GLU A 56 20.88 -6.42 1.82
N GLU A 57 20.41 -7.39 1.05
CA GLU A 57 19.87 -7.11 -0.28
C GLU A 57 18.51 -6.44 -0.16
N ILE A 58 17.62 -6.86 0.73
CA ILE A 58 16.28 -6.26 0.84
C ILE A 58 16.26 -4.99 1.70
N ARG A 59 17.17 -4.88 2.67
CA ARG A 59 17.32 -3.75 3.60
C ARG A 59 18.36 -2.76 3.05
N ARG A 60 17.92 -1.94 2.10
CA ARG A 60 18.77 -0.95 1.41
C ARG A 60 18.01 0.34 1.12
N PRO A 61 18.68 1.50 1.00
CA PRO A 61 18.01 2.75 0.66
C PRO A 61 17.28 2.65 -0.67
N GLN A 62 15.99 2.92 -0.68
CA GLN A 62 15.12 2.79 -1.85
C GLN A 62 13.87 3.65 -1.71
N GLY A 63 13.13 3.83 -2.81
CA GLY A 63 11.80 4.45 -2.77
C GLY A 63 10.78 3.59 -2.03
N ALA A 64 9.81 4.20 -1.33
CA ALA A 64 8.78 3.44 -0.63
C ALA A 64 7.80 2.78 -1.62
N MET A 65 7.43 3.46 -2.71
CA MET A 65 6.67 2.87 -3.83
C MET A 65 7.50 1.84 -4.59
N GLU A 66 8.79 2.09 -4.76
CA GLU A 66 9.70 1.10 -5.35
C GLU A 66 9.72 -0.20 -4.51
N LEU A 67 9.86 -0.07 -3.19
CA LEU A 67 9.79 -1.19 -2.25
C LEU A 67 8.43 -1.90 -2.32
N ALA A 68 7.32 -1.16 -2.37
CA ALA A 68 5.99 -1.75 -2.56
C ALA A 68 5.89 -2.57 -3.86
N GLY A 69 6.51 -2.09 -4.95
CA GLY A 69 6.63 -2.83 -6.21
C GLY A 69 7.45 -4.10 -6.10
N ARG A 70 8.57 -4.06 -5.36
CA ARG A 70 9.41 -5.24 -5.09
C ARG A 70 8.67 -6.27 -4.23
N LEU A 71 7.95 -5.83 -3.19
CA LEU A 71 7.10 -6.69 -2.38
C LEU A 71 6.03 -7.37 -3.23
N TRP A 72 5.27 -6.60 -4.02
CA TRP A 72 4.28 -7.13 -4.97
C TRP A 72 4.87 -8.23 -5.87
N ASN A 73 6.04 -7.97 -6.45
CA ASN A 73 6.72 -8.97 -7.27
C ASN A 73 7.10 -10.21 -6.45
N HIS A 74 7.52 -10.04 -5.21
CA HIS A 74 8.04 -11.15 -4.41
C HIS A 74 6.94 -12.06 -3.85
N VAL A 75 5.75 -11.53 -3.56
CA VAL A 75 4.66 -12.25 -2.87
C VAL A 75 4.34 -13.63 -3.47
N PRO A 76 4.20 -13.84 -4.80
CA PRO A 76 3.89 -15.18 -5.32
C PRO A 76 4.94 -16.24 -4.98
N ALA A 77 6.23 -15.85 -5.00
CA ALA A 77 7.32 -16.75 -4.62
C ALA A 77 7.30 -17.03 -3.12
N MET A 78 7.10 -15.99 -2.30
CA MET A 78 6.92 -16.16 -0.86
C MET A 78 5.74 -17.07 -0.54
N ALA A 79 4.58 -16.85 -1.16
CA ALA A 79 3.37 -17.62 -0.90
C ALA A 79 3.58 -19.11 -1.22
N GLY A 80 4.26 -19.41 -2.33
CA GLY A 80 4.67 -20.77 -2.67
C GLY A 80 5.58 -21.39 -1.61
N MET A 81 6.57 -20.65 -1.10
CA MET A 81 7.49 -21.14 -0.07
C MET A 81 6.82 -21.31 1.30
N LEU A 82 5.92 -20.41 1.71
CA LEU A 82 5.15 -20.54 2.94
C LEU A 82 4.23 -21.77 2.89
N ALA A 83 3.51 -21.96 1.77
CA ALA A 83 2.64 -23.11 1.56
C ALA A 83 3.42 -24.44 1.63
N GLN A 84 4.58 -24.52 0.96
CA GLN A 84 5.45 -25.71 0.99
C GLN A 84 5.94 -26.06 2.40
N ARG A 85 6.11 -25.06 3.27
CA ARG A 85 6.60 -25.24 4.64
C ARG A 85 5.48 -25.29 5.69
N GLY A 86 4.22 -25.29 5.27
CA GLY A 86 3.07 -25.36 6.17
C GLY A 86 2.85 -24.10 7.02
N PHE A 87 3.35 -22.94 6.59
CA PHE A 87 3.16 -21.67 7.28
C PHE A 87 1.95 -20.91 6.75
N GLN A 88 1.24 -20.24 7.65
CA GLN A 88 0.15 -19.34 7.29
C GLN A 88 0.71 -18.02 6.74
N TRP A 89 0.02 -17.45 5.75
CA TRP A 89 0.34 -16.12 5.24
C TRP A 89 0.09 -15.07 6.33
N PRO A 90 1.10 -14.28 6.74
CA PRO A 90 0.94 -13.35 7.86
C PRO A 90 0.06 -12.16 7.47
N SER A 91 -0.80 -11.68 8.37
CA SER A 91 -1.47 -10.39 8.22
C SER A 91 -0.52 -9.26 8.63
N ILE A 92 -0.55 -8.14 7.89
CA ILE A 92 0.24 -6.94 8.18
C ILE A 92 -0.68 -5.73 8.02
N SER A 93 -0.82 -4.91 9.07
CA SER A 93 -1.59 -3.66 9.02
C SER A 93 -0.82 -2.57 8.27
N ALA A 94 -1.49 -1.47 7.94
CA ALA A 94 -0.83 -0.32 7.31
C ALA A 94 0.24 0.33 8.21
N SER A 95 0.06 0.32 9.53
CA SER A 95 1.07 0.83 10.47
C SER A 95 2.25 -0.12 10.59
N GLU A 96 2.01 -1.42 10.76
CA GLU A 96 3.06 -2.44 10.79
C GLU A 96 3.87 -2.43 9.48
N MET A 97 3.20 -2.23 8.33
CA MET A 97 3.85 -2.12 7.03
C MET A 97 4.69 -0.84 6.93
N ALA A 98 4.27 0.27 7.53
CA ALA A 98 5.06 1.50 7.56
C ALA A 98 6.37 1.30 8.33
N ASP A 99 6.28 0.70 9.51
CA ASP A 99 7.45 0.36 10.34
C ASP A 99 8.36 -0.63 9.61
N LEU A 100 7.79 -1.67 8.99
CA LEU A 100 8.52 -2.63 8.18
C LEU A 100 9.25 -1.97 7.00
N MET A 101 8.61 -1.03 6.31
CA MET A 101 9.26 -0.25 5.24
C MET A 101 10.40 0.61 5.78
N ALA A 102 10.24 1.24 6.96
CA ALA A 102 11.32 1.98 7.60
C ALA A 102 12.51 1.08 7.94
N TYR A 103 12.26 -0.11 8.50
CA TYR A 103 13.30 -1.11 8.77
C TYR A 103 14.04 -1.54 7.50
N LEU A 104 13.31 -1.74 6.39
CA LEU A 104 13.84 -2.09 5.07
C LEU A 104 14.42 -0.90 4.29
N GLN A 105 14.46 0.29 4.90
CA GLN A 105 15.00 1.54 4.34
C GLN A 105 14.26 2.04 3.09
N GLY A 106 12.94 1.80 3.04
CA GLY A 106 12.03 2.45 2.09
C GLY A 106 11.67 3.86 2.55
N ASP A 107 11.89 4.85 1.69
CA ASP A 107 11.64 6.26 1.97
C ASP A 107 10.85 6.91 0.82
N ALA A 108 9.70 7.49 1.14
CA ALA A 108 8.84 8.17 0.17
C ALA A 108 9.52 9.40 -0.45
N LEU A 109 10.49 10.02 0.23
CA LEU A 109 11.26 11.15 -0.32
C LEU A 109 12.19 10.73 -1.47
N ARG A 110 12.46 9.42 -1.61
CA ARG A 110 13.25 8.86 -2.71
C ARG A 110 12.41 8.47 -3.92
N ASP A 111 11.09 8.41 -3.77
CA ASP A 111 10.21 8.12 -4.90
C ASP A 111 10.16 9.30 -5.86
N ALA A 112 10.22 9.02 -7.17
CA ALA A 112 9.93 10.03 -8.17
C ALA A 112 8.48 10.52 -8.05
N ARG A 113 8.22 11.77 -8.42
CA ARG A 113 6.84 12.25 -8.56
C ARG A 113 6.11 11.40 -9.60
N PRO A 114 4.90 10.90 -9.32
CA PRO A 114 4.17 10.06 -10.27
C PRO A 114 3.92 10.75 -11.61
N ASP A 115 4.28 10.07 -12.70
CA ASP A 115 3.88 10.39 -14.07
C ASP A 115 2.56 9.67 -14.36
N LEU A 116 1.46 10.41 -14.35
CA LEU A 116 0.11 9.86 -14.48
C LEU A 116 -0.13 9.23 -15.86
N TYR A 117 0.51 9.73 -16.91
CA TYR A 117 0.42 9.14 -18.25
C TYR A 117 1.11 7.77 -18.27
N LYS A 118 2.31 7.66 -17.71
CA LYS A 118 2.98 6.36 -17.55
C LYS A 118 2.20 5.43 -16.63
N GLY A 119 1.49 5.97 -15.64
CA GLY A 119 0.59 5.21 -14.77
C GLY A 119 -0.56 4.58 -15.53
N GLN A 120 -1.22 5.36 -16.39
CA GLN A 120 -2.27 4.85 -17.29
C GLN A 120 -1.72 3.80 -18.27
N VAL A 121 -0.56 4.06 -18.87
CA VAL A 121 0.10 3.09 -19.76
C VAL A 121 0.43 1.80 -19.00
N THR A 122 0.89 1.90 -17.76
CA THR A 122 1.18 0.75 -16.88
C THR A 122 -0.07 -0.09 -16.64
N LEU A 123 -1.19 0.55 -16.27
CA LEU A 123 -2.47 -0.12 -16.07
C LEU A 123 -2.89 -0.96 -17.29
N LEU A 124 -2.79 -0.35 -18.48
CA LEU A 124 -3.18 -0.99 -19.74
C LEU A 124 -2.23 -2.12 -20.14
N ARG A 125 -0.92 -1.85 -20.14
CA ARG A 125 0.10 -2.84 -20.56
C ARG A 125 0.17 -4.04 -19.63
N LYS A 126 -0.03 -3.83 -18.33
CA LYS A 126 -0.05 -4.89 -17.32
C LYS A 126 -1.40 -5.60 -17.23
N ASN A 127 -2.32 -5.32 -18.17
CA ASN A 127 -3.61 -6.00 -18.34
C ASN A 127 -4.53 -5.94 -17.10
N CYS A 128 -4.40 -4.92 -16.25
CA CYS A 128 -5.22 -4.81 -15.03
C CYS A 128 -6.72 -4.80 -15.35
N LEU A 129 -7.10 -4.16 -16.47
CA LEU A 129 -8.47 -4.03 -16.93
C LEU A 129 -9.07 -5.31 -17.54
N LYS A 130 -8.30 -6.39 -17.70
CA LYS A 130 -8.87 -7.69 -18.08
C LYS A 130 -9.76 -8.26 -16.98
N CYS A 131 -9.41 -7.98 -15.72
CA CYS A 131 -10.15 -8.48 -14.56
C CYS A 131 -10.87 -7.34 -13.84
N HIS A 132 -10.18 -6.25 -13.56
CA HIS A 132 -10.76 -5.11 -12.85
C HIS A 132 -11.44 -4.12 -13.79
N SER A 133 -12.38 -3.34 -13.26
CA SER A 133 -12.88 -2.14 -13.94
C SER A 133 -12.08 -0.90 -13.52
N LEU A 134 -12.18 0.14 -14.33
CA LEU A 134 -11.85 1.52 -13.98
C LEU A 134 -13.04 2.38 -14.40
N ARG A 135 -13.73 2.99 -13.43
CA ARG A 135 -14.95 3.80 -13.67
C ARG A 135 -16.03 3.02 -14.42
N ARG A 136 -16.22 1.77 -14.02
CA ARG A 136 -17.18 0.78 -14.53
C ARG A 136 -16.90 0.29 -15.95
N GLU A 137 -15.72 0.59 -16.48
CA GLU A 137 -15.26 0.10 -17.78
C GLU A 137 -14.13 -0.93 -17.58
N GLY A 138 -14.17 -2.04 -18.33
CA GLY A 138 -13.19 -3.13 -18.24
C GLY A 138 -13.80 -4.42 -17.70
N GLY A 139 -13.02 -5.16 -16.92
CA GLY A 139 -13.44 -6.40 -16.29
C GLY A 139 -14.46 -6.19 -15.16
N ARG A 140 -14.95 -7.28 -14.58
CA ARG A 140 -16.03 -7.27 -13.57
C ARG A 140 -15.60 -7.82 -12.20
N VAL A 141 -14.30 -8.10 -12.04
CA VAL A 141 -13.74 -8.56 -10.76
C VAL A 141 -13.50 -7.34 -9.89
N GLU A 142 -14.16 -7.30 -8.74
CA GLU A 142 -13.98 -6.24 -7.76
C GLU A 142 -12.51 -6.17 -7.25
N PRO A 143 -12.04 -4.97 -6.90
CA PRO A 143 -12.77 -3.69 -6.93
C PRO A 143 -12.73 -2.99 -8.29
N ASP A 144 -13.58 -1.98 -8.47
CA ASP A 144 -13.30 -0.94 -9.46
C ASP A 144 -12.11 -0.11 -9.00
N LEU A 145 -11.09 0.03 -9.85
CA LEU A 145 -9.84 0.68 -9.48
C LEU A 145 -9.98 2.20 -9.31
N ALA A 146 -11.09 2.80 -9.78
CA ALA A 146 -11.42 4.20 -9.52
C ALA A 146 -12.34 4.39 -8.30
N GLU A 147 -12.64 3.35 -7.53
CA GLU A 147 -13.26 3.54 -6.22
C GLU A 147 -12.31 4.29 -5.29
N ARG A 148 -12.87 5.23 -4.52
CA ARG A 148 -12.10 5.95 -3.51
C ARG A 148 -11.74 5.01 -2.38
N ARG A 149 -10.44 4.79 -2.18
CA ARG A 149 -9.91 3.92 -1.14
C ARG A 149 -8.73 4.60 -0.45
N GLY A 150 -8.63 4.42 0.86
CA GLY A 150 -7.54 4.98 1.66
C GLY A 150 -6.18 4.33 1.40
N ASP A 151 -6.14 3.20 0.69
CA ASP A 151 -4.89 2.50 0.38
C ASP A 151 -4.09 3.13 -0.76
N TYR A 152 -4.62 4.11 -1.50
CA TYR A 152 -3.84 4.90 -2.46
C TYR A 152 -3.07 6.07 -1.83
N GLU A 153 -3.32 6.37 -0.55
CA GLU A 153 -2.79 7.55 0.11
C GLU A 153 -1.32 7.42 0.53
N SER A 154 -0.82 6.19 0.73
CA SER A 154 0.57 5.95 1.10
C SER A 154 1.11 4.61 0.61
N ALA A 155 2.43 4.49 0.58
CA ALA A 155 3.10 3.23 0.25
C ALA A 155 2.80 2.10 1.20
N SER A 156 2.77 2.39 2.50
CA SER A 156 2.46 1.39 3.51
C SER A 156 1.02 0.92 3.43
N ALA A 157 0.07 1.83 3.18
CA ALA A 157 -1.34 1.46 3.03
C ALA A 157 -1.57 0.61 1.78
N TRP A 158 -0.99 1.02 0.63
CA TRP A 158 -1.03 0.24 -0.60
C TRP A 158 -0.39 -1.14 -0.40
N ALA A 159 0.82 -1.20 0.14
CA ALA A 159 1.53 -2.46 0.32
C ALA A 159 0.84 -3.38 1.33
N ALA A 160 0.24 -2.87 2.41
CA ALA A 160 -0.52 -3.68 3.36
C ALA A 160 -1.81 -4.26 2.73
N ALA A 161 -2.56 -3.44 1.99
CA ALA A 161 -3.73 -3.90 1.26
C ALA A 161 -3.35 -4.98 0.24
N MET A 162 -2.29 -4.72 -0.54
CA MET A 162 -1.83 -5.66 -1.56
C MET A 162 -1.17 -6.88 -0.95
N TRP A 163 -0.52 -6.82 0.21
CA TRP A 163 0.02 -7.98 0.91
C TRP A 163 -1.04 -9.06 1.13
N THR A 164 -2.26 -8.64 1.44
CA THR A 164 -3.40 -9.54 1.62
C THR A 164 -4.02 -9.97 0.29
N HIS A 165 -4.08 -9.07 -0.68
CA HIS A 165 -4.78 -9.29 -1.95
C HIS A 165 -3.94 -10.06 -3.00
N THR A 166 -2.63 -9.93 -2.94
CA THR A 166 -1.70 -10.39 -3.99
C THR A 166 -1.71 -11.91 -4.22
N PRO A 167 -1.70 -12.78 -3.19
CA PRO A 167 -1.77 -14.23 -3.42
C PRO A 167 -3.02 -14.63 -4.20
N ARG A 168 -4.16 -13.96 -3.94
CA ARG A 168 -5.41 -14.16 -4.67
C ARG A 168 -5.31 -13.69 -6.12
N MET A 169 -4.70 -12.52 -6.36
CA MET A 169 -4.46 -12.05 -7.72
C MET A 169 -3.52 -12.95 -8.51
N ALA A 170 -2.47 -13.49 -7.88
CA ALA A 170 -1.56 -14.43 -8.52
C ALA A 170 -2.25 -15.75 -8.89
N ALA A 171 -3.07 -16.29 -7.99
CA ALA A 171 -3.89 -17.47 -8.26
C ALA A 171 -4.89 -17.22 -9.39
N MET A 172 -5.59 -16.07 -9.38
CA MET A 172 -6.53 -15.70 -10.43
C MET A 172 -5.83 -15.49 -11.78
N ALA A 173 -4.71 -14.78 -11.82
CA ALA A 173 -3.95 -14.56 -13.05
C ALA A 173 -3.57 -15.91 -13.70
N SER A 174 -3.13 -16.87 -12.87
CA SER A 174 -2.82 -18.23 -13.31
C SER A 174 -4.05 -18.97 -13.86
N SER A 175 -5.21 -18.85 -13.21
CA SER A 175 -6.43 -19.57 -13.63
C SER A 175 -7.05 -19.05 -14.92
N VAL A 176 -6.86 -17.76 -15.25
CA VAL A 176 -7.39 -17.15 -16.48
C VAL A 176 -6.33 -16.94 -17.58
N GLY A 177 -5.13 -17.52 -17.42
CA GLY A 177 -4.07 -17.49 -18.43
C GLY A 177 -3.48 -16.09 -18.69
N VAL A 178 -3.49 -15.22 -17.67
CA VAL A 178 -2.87 -13.89 -17.74
C VAL A 178 -1.59 -13.89 -16.91
N ALA A 179 -0.53 -13.27 -17.45
CA ALA A 179 0.71 -13.12 -16.70
C ALA A 179 0.48 -12.23 -15.46
N TYR A 180 0.92 -12.71 -14.29
CA TYR A 180 0.93 -11.88 -13.08
C TYR A 180 1.82 -10.65 -13.30
N PRO A 181 1.29 -9.42 -13.10
CA PRO A 181 2.00 -8.22 -13.48
C PRO A 181 3.22 -8.01 -12.58
N ARG A 182 4.34 -7.60 -13.17
CA ARG A 182 5.59 -7.30 -12.45
C ARG A 182 5.95 -5.83 -12.63
N PHE A 183 6.38 -5.16 -11.56
CA PHE A 183 6.74 -3.74 -11.58
C PHE A 183 8.25 -3.53 -11.54
N THR A 184 8.73 -2.49 -12.21
CA THR A 184 10.14 -2.09 -12.26
C THR A 184 10.27 -0.58 -12.12
N GLY A 185 11.35 -0.11 -11.48
CA GLY A 185 11.57 1.32 -11.23
C GLY A 185 10.33 2.03 -10.69
N ASP A 186 9.95 3.11 -11.37
CA ASP A 186 8.83 3.97 -10.96
C ASP A 186 7.44 3.46 -11.39
N GLU A 187 7.33 2.30 -12.06
CA GLU A 187 6.05 1.81 -12.58
C GLU A 187 4.97 1.69 -11.49
N MET A 188 5.35 1.23 -10.30
CA MET A 188 4.40 1.12 -9.17
C MET A 188 3.93 2.51 -8.72
N GLY A 189 4.85 3.46 -8.52
CA GLY A 189 4.52 4.83 -8.12
C GLY A 189 3.65 5.55 -9.14
N ASN A 190 3.96 5.38 -10.43
CA ASN A 190 3.16 5.92 -11.53
C ASN A 190 1.75 5.34 -11.55
N LEU A 191 1.61 4.01 -11.42
CA LEU A 191 0.30 3.34 -11.38
C LEU A 191 -0.53 3.84 -10.20
N VAL A 192 0.01 3.79 -8.97
CA VAL A 192 -0.73 4.20 -7.78
C VAL A 192 -1.09 5.68 -7.83
N GLY A 193 -0.19 6.54 -8.32
CA GLY A 193 -0.49 7.96 -8.55
C GLY A 193 -1.64 8.17 -9.53
N PHE A 194 -1.66 7.44 -10.65
CA PHE A 194 -2.77 7.48 -11.61
C PHE A 194 -4.09 6.99 -11.00
N LEU A 195 -4.07 5.88 -10.25
CA LEU A 195 -5.28 5.34 -9.62
C LEU A 195 -5.85 6.29 -8.57
N ARG A 196 -4.99 6.94 -7.77
CA ARG A 196 -5.40 7.97 -6.82
C ARG A 196 -6.12 9.13 -7.51
N GLU A 197 -5.56 9.63 -8.62
CA GLU A 197 -6.18 10.71 -9.40
C GLU A 197 -7.52 10.26 -10.01
N ALA A 198 -7.56 9.05 -10.58
CA ALA A 198 -8.77 8.50 -11.17
C ALA A 198 -9.91 8.35 -10.14
N ALA A 199 -9.56 7.99 -8.90
CA ALA A 199 -10.49 7.84 -7.78
C ALA A 199 -10.91 9.16 -7.11
N ALA A 200 -10.09 10.21 -7.24
CA ALA A 200 -10.42 11.54 -6.76
C ALA A 200 -11.39 12.27 -7.70
N ALA A 201 -11.22 12.10 -9.01
CA ALA A 201 -12.01 12.82 -10.01
C ALA A 201 -13.47 12.33 -10.11
N PRO A 202 -14.44 13.24 -10.27
CA PRO A 202 -15.85 12.88 -10.39
C PRO A 202 -16.10 11.90 -11.53
N LEU A 203 -17.04 10.97 -11.32
CA LEU A 203 -17.60 10.19 -12.42
C LEU A 203 -18.17 11.19 -13.43
N ARG A 204 -17.73 11.11 -14.69
CA ARG A 204 -18.40 11.87 -15.76
C ARG A 204 -19.85 11.40 -15.74
N GLY A 205 -20.77 12.30 -15.37
CA GLY A 205 -22.19 12.04 -15.45
C GLY A 205 -22.49 11.56 -16.86
N THR A 206 -23.38 10.57 -17.00
CA THR A 206 -24.01 10.25 -18.27
C THR A 206 -24.66 11.55 -18.75
N GLY A 207 -23.93 12.31 -19.57
CA GLY A 207 -24.41 13.56 -20.12
C GLY A 207 -25.69 13.23 -20.85
N GLY A 208 -26.81 13.69 -20.32
CA GLY A 208 -28.08 13.64 -21.04
C GLY A 208 -27.81 14.23 -22.41
N ALA A 209 -28.10 13.46 -23.46
CA ALA A 209 -28.03 13.95 -24.81
C ALA A 209 -28.78 15.29 -24.88
N PRO A 210 -28.25 16.31 -25.56
CA PRO A 210 -28.97 17.57 -25.72
C PRO A 210 -30.33 17.24 -26.34
N LYS A 211 -31.41 17.58 -25.64
CA LYS A 211 -32.76 17.55 -26.23
C LYS A 211 -32.72 18.54 -27.40
N ARG A 212 -32.85 18.00 -28.61
CA ARG A 212 -33.15 18.78 -29.81
C ARG A 212 -34.56 19.34 -29.72
#